data_AF-A0A075FXD0-F1
#
_entry.id   AF-A0A075FXD0-F1
#
_cell.length_a   1.000
_cell.length_b   1.000
_cell.length_c   1.000
_cell.angle_alpha   90.00
_cell.angle_beta   90.00
_cell.angle_gamma   90.00
#
_symmetry.space_group_name_H-M   'P 1'
#
loop_
_entity.id
_entity.type
_entity.pdbx_description
1 polymer ?
#
loop_
_entity_poly.entity_id
_entity_poly.type
_entity_poly.pdbx_seq_one_letter_code
_entity_poly.pdbx_strand_id
1 'polypeptide(L)' 'MGIPEKIKAIQDEIGRTQLNKATEHHVGLLKAKIAKLKREQEAVQIKKVLKI' A
#
# COMPACT_ATOMS: atom_id res chain seq x y z
N MET A 1 -6.46 2.77 -12.58
CA MET A 1 -5.63 2.07 -11.59
C MET A 1 -6.46 1.77 -10.35
N GLY A 2 -6.84 0.51 -10.16
CA GLY A 2 -7.48 0.04 -8.94
C GLY A 2 -6.55 0.13 -7.72
N ILE A 3 -7.12 -0.02 -6.52
CA ILE A 3 -6.37 -0.13 -5.26
C ILE A 3 -5.20 -1.13 -5.34
N PRO A 4 -5.34 -2.35 -5.93
CA PRO A 4 -4.21 -3.29 -6.03
C PRO A 4 -3.07 -2.80 -6.92
N GLU A 5 -3.35 -2.06 -7.99
CA GLU A 5 -2.30 -1.48 -8.85
C GLU A 5 -1.49 -0.42 -8.09
N LYS A 6 -2.16 0.41 -7.28
CA LYS A 6 -1.49 1.42 -6.45
C LYS A 6 -0.57 0.77 -5.40
N ILE A 7 -1.00 -0.33 -4.79
CA ILE A 7 -0.17 -1.08 -3.83
C ILE A 7 1.07 -1.65 -4.54
N LYS A 8 0.89 -2.23 -5.74
CA LYS A 8 1.98 -2.83 -6.51
C LYS A 8 3.01 -1.80 -6.95
N ALA A 9 2.56 -0.61 -7.40
CA ALA A 9 3.45 0.48 -7.77
C ALA A 9 4.34 0.94 -6.59
N ILE A 10 3.77 1.06 -5.38
CA ILE A 10 4.53 1.46 -4.18
C ILE A 10 5.49 0.34 -3.75
N GLN A 11 5.11 -0.93 -3.89
CA GLN A 11 6.02 -2.04 -3.59
C GLN A 11 7.21 -2.10 -4.56
N ASP A 12 6.98 -1.82 -5.85
CA ASP A 12 8.04 -1.77 -6.85
C ASP A 12 9.02 -0.62 -6.55
N GLU A 13 8.50 0.53 -6.15
CA GLU A 13 9.30 1.69 -5.70
C GLU A 13 10.15 1.35 -4.46
N ILE A 14 9.57 0.68 -3.45
CA ILE A 14 10.32 0.21 -2.28
C ILE A 14 11.40 -0.79 -2.69
N GLY A 15 11.10 -1.72 -3.61
CA GLY A 15 12.05 -2.73 -4.08
C GLY A 15 13.23 -2.15 -4.86
N ARG A 16 13.03 -1.03 -5.56
CA ARG A 16 14.08 -0.28 -6.25
C ARG A 16 14.87 0.65 -5.33
N THR A 17 14.33 0.98 -4.15
CA THR A 17 14.96 1.90 -3.22
C THR A 17 16.04 1.20 -2.41
N GLN A 18 17.28 1.66 -2.51
CA GLN A 18 18.36 1.20 -1.63
C GLN A 18 18.14 1.72 -0.21
N LEU A 19 18.06 0.80 0.76
CA LEU A 19 17.80 1.16 2.15
C LEU A 19 19.05 1.77 2.79
N ASN A 20 18.95 3.04 3.16
CA ASN A 20 19.97 3.82 3.86
C ASN A 20 19.28 4.80 4.84
N LYS A 21 20.05 5.42 5.74
CA LYS A 21 19.50 6.29 6.79
C LYS A 21 18.64 7.45 6.28
N ALA A 22 18.88 7.91 5.05
CA ALA A 22 18.11 8.97 4.40
C ALA A 22 16.79 8.47 3.78
N THR A 23 16.74 7.21 3.35
CA THR A 23 15.57 6.61 2.69
C THR A 23 14.66 5.87 3.66
N GLU A 24 15.12 5.51 4.86
CA GLU A 24 14.28 4.86 5.89
C GLU A 24 13.00 5.65 6.20
N HIS A 25 13.08 6.98 6.27
CA HIS A 25 11.91 7.83 6.46
C HIS A 25 10.93 7.73 5.29
N HIS A 26 11.45 7.77 4.06
CA HIS A 26 10.65 7.65 2.84
C HIS A 26 9.98 6.26 2.76
N VAL A 27 10.74 5.18 2.98
CA VAL A 27 10.21 3.81 3.00
C VAL A 27 9.16 3.63 4.09
N GLY A 28 9.33 4.26 5.25
CA GLY A 28 8.31 4.30 6.30
C GLY A 28 7.00 4.93 5.84
N LEU A 29 7.06 6.07 5.15
CA LEU A 29 5.89 6.74 4.57
C LEU A 29 5.23 5.89 3.48
N LEU A 30 6.02 5.23 2.62
CA LEU A 30 5.50 4.34 1.58
C LEU A 30 4.78 3.12 2.18
N LYS A 31 5.35 2.50 3.22
CA LYS A 31 4.70 1.41 3.96
C LYS A 31 3.39 1.86 4.63
N ALA A 32 3.35 3.06 5.22
CA ALA A 32 2.14 3.62 5.80
C ALA A 32 1.04 3.82 4.74
N LYS A 33 1.39 4.29 3.54
CA LYS A 33 0.46 4.40 2.40
C LYS A 33 -0.09 3.04 1.98
N ILE A 34 0.75 2.01 1.90
CA ILE A 34 0.30 0.63 1.60
C ILE A 34 -0.70 0.15 2.65
N ALA A 35 -0.42 0.34 3.94
CA ALA A 35 -1.31 -0.07 5.02
C ALA A 35 -2.69 0.59 4.93
N LYS A 36 -2.73 1.89 4.59
CA LYS A 36 -4.00 2.62 4.38
C LYS A 36 -4.79 2.05 3.19
N LEU A 37 -4.12 1.83 2.05
CA LEU A 37 -4.76 1.25 0.86
C LEU A 37 -5.27 -0.17 1.11
N LYS A 38 -4.53 -0.98 1.87
CA LYS A 38 -4.95 -2.34 2.24
C LYS A 38 -6.19 -2.34 3.12
N ARG A 39 -6.28 -1.44 4.10
CA ARG A 39 -7.50 -1.25 4.92
C ARG A 39 -8.70 -0.83 4.08
N GLU A 40 -8.50 0.08 3.14
CA GLU A 40 -9.57 0.52 2.24
C GLU A 40 -10.06 -0.63 1.34
N GLN A 41 -9.13 -1.44 0.82
CA GLN A 41 -9.45 -2.65 0.06
C GLN A 41 -10.25 -3.64 0.89
N GLU A 42 -9.83 -3.90 2.13
CA GLU A 42 -10.52 -4.81 3.04
C GLU A 42 -11.92 -4.30 3.41
N ALA A 43 -12.07 -3.01 3.68
CA ALA A 43 -13.37 -2.40 3.94
C ALA A 43 -14.31 -2.50 2.72
N VAL A 44 -13.79 -2.34 1.50
CA VAL A 44 -14.55 -2.54 0.26
C VAL A 44 -14.95 -4.01 0.09
N GLN A 45 -14.05 -4.95 0.38
CA GLN A 45 -14.34 -6.39 0.34
C GLN A 45 -15.41 -6.78 1.38
N ILE A 46 -15.29 -6.28 2.61
CA ILE A 46 -16.26 -6.52 3.69
C ILE A 46 -17.66 -6.02 3.28
N LYS A 47 -17.77 -4.80 2.74
CA LYS A 47 -19.05 -4.25 2.24
C LYS A 47 -19.63 -5.08 1.11
N LYS A 48 -18.79 -5.70 0.28
CA LYS A 48 -19.24 -6.57 -0.82
C LYS A 48 -19.75 -7.91 -0.30
N VAL A 49 -19.09 -8.49 0.71
CA VAL A 49 -19.47 -9.75 1.36
C VAL A 49 -20.76 -9.59 2.18
N LEU A 50 -20.92 -8.47 2.89
CA LEU A 50 -22.10 -8.16 3.71
C LEU A 50 -23.35 -7.78 2.89
N LYS A 51 -23.24 -7.63 1.56
CA LYS A 51 -24.35 -7.22 0.69
C LYS A 51 -25.14 -8.42 0.13
N ILE A 52 -25.17 -9.53 0.86
CA ILE A 52 -25.96 -10.74 0.54
C ILE A 52 -27.09 -10.84 1.56
#